data_AF-A0A7X2FTI1-F1
#
_entry.id   AF-A0A7X2FTI1-F1
#
_cell.length_a   1.000
_cell.length_b   1.000
_cell.length_c   1.000
_cell.angle_alpha   90.00
_cell.angle_beta   90.00
_cell.angle_gamma   90.00
#
_symmetry.space_group_name_H-M   'P 1'
#
loop_
_entity.id
_entity.type
_entity.pdbx_description
1 polymer ?
#
loop_
_entity_poly.entity_id
_entity_poly.type
_entity_poly.pdbx_seq_one_letter_code
_entity_poly.pdbx_strand_id
1 'polypeptide(L)'
;MNSPPKPQSASAVSQKRRERRSPVSFLFARNPRLISVREFVTISGQTVSGILAPSVKPDLQPCPPGPGDRLNDFLLTDQQGLPFSLSGGARGRPVLVLFCREEGGDLFGTLARQQGAMDAAGLDIVLITSSTVPDNARRCRDAGVQFPVLADPEGAVCQSYLAAAGRTEGPLGYLIDPNQRIIEVLAADAGLSDARALEAMAGQPEVPPPVLFIPRVVDPDLRDELIGLWRMQNEEIGYSLGNGDDRDREAKSSRDHVVRDPRMNARLMDLVTRRIRPELERAFGLREALDFEVFVILGYHADRQDFFGPHRDNDAARMAHRRIAISINLNDDYDGGELQFPEYSLRGYRFPAGMAAVFGCGLLHQALPPVSGERFVLTTFLCDPEQP
;
A
#
# COMPACT_ATOMS: atom_id res chain seq x y z
N MET A 1 -89.72 -18.45 14.62
CA MET A 1 -89.39 -18.70 16.04
C MET A 1 -87.89 -18.84 16.17
N ASN A 2 -87.31 -17.97 16.99
CA ASN A 2 -86.16 -18.14 17.87
C ASN A 2 -84.76 -18.46 17.29
N SER A 3 -83.93 -17.41 17.34
CA SER A 3 -82.47 -17.41 17.53
C SER A 3 -82.00 -18.24 18.75
N PRO A 4 -80.70 -18.25 19.08
CA PRO A 4 -79.57 -19.02 18.53
C PRO A 4 -79.01 -20.00 19.62
N PRO A 5 -77.76 -20.50 19.53
CA PRO A 5 -76.89 -20.16 20.67
C PRO A 5 -75.42 -19.85 20.34
N LYS A 6 -74.86 -19.14 21.33
CA LYS A 6 -73.50 -18.61 21.55
C LYS A 6 -72.48 -19.69 21.95
N PRO A 7 -71.17 -19.34 22.01
CA PRO A 7 -70.07 -20.26 22.31
C PRO A 7 -69.97 -20.57 23.81
N GLN A 8 -69.37 -21.73 24.12
CA GLN A 8 -69.05 -22.13 25.49
C GLN A 8 -67.76 -21.48 26.00
N SER A 9 -67.84 -21.16 27.29
CA SER A 9 -66.89 -20.48 28.15
C SER A 9 -66.19 -21.45 29.13
N ALA A 10 -65.11 -20.93 29.74
CA ALA A 10 -64.59 -21.27 31.08
C ALA A 10 -63.76 -22.58 31.19
N SER A 11 -62.70 -22.68 32.01
CA SER A 11 -62.03 -21.77 32.94
C SER A 11 -60.83 -22.50 33.57
N ALA A 12 -59.75 -21.74 33.82
CA ALA A 12 -58.92 -21.68 35.04
C ALA A 12 -58.24 -22.93 35.64
N VAL A 13 -56.94 -22.76 35.95
CA VAL A 13 -56.15 -23.03 37.19
C VAL A 13 -54.68 -22.96 36.74
N SER A 14 -53.63 -22.45 37.42
CA SER A 14 -53.37 -21.53 38.53
C SER A 14 -51.84 -21.59 38.75
N GLN A 15 -51.18 -20.43 38.93
CA GLN A 15 -49.94 -20.19 39.69
C GLN A 15 -48.67 -21.05 39.45
N LYS A 16 -47.59 -20.39 39.00
CA LYS A 16 -46.50 -20.02 39.92
C LYS A 16 -45.63 -18.88 39.37
N ARG A 17 -45.55 -17.83 40.18
CA ARG A 17 -44.76 -16.60 40.04
C ARG A 17 -43.34 -16.89 40.52
N ARG A 18 -42.31 -16.56 39.73
CA ARG A 18 -40.95 -16.36 40.22
C ARG A 18 -40.31 -15.21 39.45
N GLU A 19 -40.13 -14.11 40.16
CA GLU A 19 -39.48 -12.87 39.71
C GLU A 19 -37.98 -13.10 39.48
N ARG A 20 -37.40 -12.45 38.44
CA ARG A 20 -36.11 -11.75 38.53
C ARG A 20 -35.95 -10.73 37.39
N ARG A 21 -35.47 -9.55 37.81
CA ARG A 21 -35.06 -8.31 37.10
C ARG A 21 -34.04 -8.63 35.99
N SER A 22 -33.83 -7.87 34.90
CA SER A 22 -33.71 -6.42 34.69
C SER A 22 -33.75 -6.08 33.17
N PRO A 23 -33.90 -4.81 32.76
CA PRO A 23 -33.93 -4.40 31.35
C PRO A 23 -32.51 -4.15 30.82
N VAL A 24 -32.23 -4.53 29.56
CA VAL A 24 -31.02 -4.07 28.87
C VAL A 24 -31.40 -2.87 28.03
N SER A 25 -31.07 -1.69 28.57
CA SER A 25 -31.12 -0.40 27.90
C SER A 25 -30.10 -0.38 26.75
N PHE A 26 -30.53 0.04 25.56
CA PHE A 26 -29.63 0.52 24.51
C PHE A 26 -29.00 1.84 24.97
N LEU A 27 -27.75 1.81 25.45
CA LEU A 27 -26.95 3.02 25.59
C LEU A 27 -26.29 3.33 24.24
N PHE A 28 -26.85 4.30 23.53
CA PHE A 28 -26.08 5.12 22.59
C PHE A 28 -25.10 5.98 23.41
N ALA A 29 -23.84 5.59 23.47
CA ALA A 29 -22.79 6.47 23.96
C ALA A 29 -22.51 7.54 22.87
N ARG A 30 -23.25 8.65 22.92
CA ARG A 30 -22.81 9.92 22.33
C ARG A 30 -21.62 10.41 23.15
N ASN A 31 -20.41 10.25 22.62
CA ASN A 31 -19.22 10.94 23.13
C ASN A 31 -18.48 11.56 21.95
N PRO A 32 -18.76 12.82 21.57
CA PRO A 32 -17.85 13.56 20.71
C PRO A 32 -16.74 14.07 21.61
N ARG A 33 -15.65 13.30 21.77
CA ARG A 33 -14.39 13.90 22.23
C ARG A 33 -13.80 14.63 21.04
N LEU A 34 -14.16 15.92 20.93
CA LEU A 34 -13.36 16.90 20.21
C LEU A 34 -11.97 16.91 20.84
N ILE A 35 -11.02 16.26 20.20
CA ILE A 35 -9.60 16.43 20.51
C ILE A 35 -9.23 17.80 19.96
N SER A 36 -8.88 18.72 20.86
CA SER A 36 -8.35 20.03 20.48
C SER A 36 -7.08 19.83 19.66
N VAL A 37 -7.05 20.38 18.45
CA VAL A 37 -5.82 20.56 17.67
C VAL A 37 -4.87 21.41 18.52
N ARG A 38 -3.90 20.78 19.17
CA ARG A 38 -2.76 21.49 19.76
C ARG A 38 -1.70 21.61 18.68
N GLU A 39 -1.35 22.84 18.38
CA GLU A 39 -0.13 23.20 17.66
C GLU A 39 1.06 22.45 18.27
N PHE A 40 1.82 21.78 17.42
CA PHE A 40 3.20 21.40 17.74
C PHE A 40 4.11 21.99 16.68
N VAL A 41 4.49 23.24 16.91
CA VAL A 41 5.83 23.70 16.55
C VAL A 41 6.65 23.52 17.81
N THR A 42 7.45 22.45 17.87
CA THR A 42 8.49 22.31 18.90
C THR A 42 9.83 22.14 18.22
N ILE A 43 10.57 23.24 18.14
CA ILE A 43 12.02 23.22 17.95
C ILE A 43 12.62 22.84 19.31
N SER A 44 13.19 21.64 19.41
CA SER A 44 14.18 21.35 20.44
C SER A 44 15.14 20.28 19.93
N GLY A 45 16.36 20.71 19.60
CA GLY A 45 17.46 19.82 19.29
C GLY A 45 17.84 18.98 20.52
N GLN A 46 17.63 17.68 20.41
CA GLN A 46 18.42 16.67 21.10
C GLN A 46 18.54 15.45 20.19
N THR A 47 19.78 15.12 19.85
CA THR A 47 20.17 13.93 19.11
C THR A 47 19.78 12.70 19.93
N VAL A 48 18.76 11.96 19.49
CA VAL A 48 18.47 10.63 20.04
C VAL A 48 19.08 9.62 19.09
N SER A 49 20.13 8.96 19.59
CA SER A 49 20.82 7.84 18.96
C SER A 49 19.83 6.74 18.55
N GLY A 50 20.09 6.13 17.39
CA GLY A 50 19.18 5.27 16.64
C GLY A 50 18.47 4.20 17.47
N ILE A 51 17.16 4.16 17.30
CA ILE A 51 16.36 2.97 17.58
C ILE A 51 16.56 2.06 16.37
N LEU A 52 17.40 1.04 16.54
CA LEU A 52 17.46 -0.10 15.61
C LEU A 52 16.04 -0.61 15.41
N ALA A 53 15.57 -0.59 14.16
CA ALA A 53 14.43 -1.40 13.76
C ALA A 53 14.68 -2.84 14.24
N PRO A 54 13.68 -3.52 14.83
CA PRO A 54 13.87 -4.91 15.23
C PRO A 54 14.34 -5.69 14.00
N SER A 55 15.49 -6.34 14.14
CA SER A 55 15.99 -7.29 13.16
C SER A 55 14.92 -8.38 13.02
N VAL A 56 14.07 -8.23 12.00
CA VAL A 56 13.22 -9.31 11.53
C VAL A 56 14.20 -10.33 10.97
N LYS A 57 14.54 -11.34 11.79
CA LYS A 57 15.10 -12.56 11.23
C LYS A 57 14.12 -12.98 10.15
N PRO A 58 14.57 -13.20 8.89
CA PRO A 58 13.67 -13.71 7.88
C PRO A 58 13.12 -15.02 8.44
N ASP A 59 11.82 -15.08 8.68
CA ASP A 59 11.13 -16.30 9.08
C ASP A 59 11.07 -17.18 7.83
N LEU A 60 12.24 -17.70 7.46
CA LEU A 60 12.45 -18.49 6.26
C LEU A 60 11.64 -19.76 6.45
N GLN A 61 10.53 -19.85 5.72
CA GLN A 61 9.69 -21.04 5.71
C GLN A 61 10.53 -22.29 5.43
N PRO A 62 10.20 -23.43 6.06
CA PRO A 62 10.96 -24.68 5.91
C PRO A 62 10.82 -25.35 4.53
N CYS A 63 10.00 -24.80 3.64
CA CYS A 63 9.84 -25.25 2.26
C CYS A 63 10.53 -24.26 1.31
N PRO A 64 11.19 -24.75 0.25
CA PRO A 64 11.66 -23.88 -0.82
C PRO A 64 10.47 -23.11 -1.38
N PRO A 65 10.51 -21.77 -1.42
CA PRO A 65 9.44 -21.03 -2.06
C PRO A 65 9.48 -21.35 -3.56
N GLY A 66 8.35 -21.82 -4.08
CA GLY A 66 8.19 -22.23 -5.48
C GLY A 66 7.15 -21.37 -6.20
N PRO A 67 6.85 -21.69 -7.47
CA PRO A 67 5.84 -20.97 -8.24
C PRO A 67 4.51 -20.82 -7.50
N GLY A 68 4.02 -19.58 -7.40
CA GLY A 68 2.82 -19.19 -6.67
C GLY A 68 3.06 -18.64 -5.26
N ASP A 69 4.16 -19.02 -4.61
CA ASP A 69 4.56 -18.48 -3.31
C ASP A 69 5.04 -17.03 -3.45
N ARG A 70 4.94 -16.24 -2.38
CA ARG A 70 5.61 -14.94 -2.34
C ARG A 70 7.08 -15.15 -2.02
N LEU A 71 7.97 -14.44 -2.72
CA LEU A 71 9.37 -14.41 -2.35
C LEU A 71 9.50 -13.68 -1.00
N ASN A 72 10.19 -14.28 -0.03
CA ASN A 72 10.37 -13.65 1.27
C ASN A 72 11.26 -12.41 1.13
N ASP A 73 10.84 -11.32 1.75
CA ASP A 73 11.59 -10.09 1.72
C ASP A 73 12.91 -10.22 2.51
N PHE A 74 13.86 -9.34 2.20
CA PHE A 74 15.15 -9.24 2.84
C PHE A 74 15.57 -7.78 2.92
N LEU A 75 16.42 -7.45 3.89
CA LEU A 75 17.02 -6.12 4.00
C LEU A 75 18.54 -6.26 3.87
N LEU A 76 19.06 -5.86 2.71
CA LEU A 76 20.49 -5.88 2.40
C LEU A 76 20.96 -4.48 2.02
N THR A 77 22.28 -4.31 1.88
CA THR A 77 22.88 -3.04 1.43
C THR A 77 23.26 -3.15 -0.04
N ASP A 78 22.87 -2.16 -0.84
CA ASP A 78 23.24 -2.08 -2.25
C ASP A 78 24.70 -1.62 -2.46
N GLN A 79 25.11 -1.56 -3.72
CA GLN A 79 26.47 -1.17 -4.11
C GLN A 79 26.79 0.32 -3.85
N GLN A 80 25.78 1.14 -3.55
CA GLN A 80 25.93 2.54 -3.15
C GLN A 80 25.98 2.72 -1.62
N GLY A 81 25.75 1.65 -0.85
CA GLY A 81 25.69 1.71 0.61
C GLY A 81 24.30 2.04 1.16
N LEU A 82 23.25 1.98 0.33
CA LEU A 82 21.88 2.25 0.74
C LEU A 82 21.16 0.95 1.13
N PRO A 83 20.26 0.99 2.13
CA PRO A 83 19.41 -0.14 2.46
C PRO A 83 18.42 -0.42 1.33
N PHE A 84 18.27 -1.70 0.98
CA PHE A 84 17.35 -2.17 -0.05
C PHE A 84 16.50 -3.33 0.50
N SER A 85 15.19 -3.23 0.30
CA SER A 85 14.25 -4.35 0.42
C SER A 85 13.50 -4.55 -0.89
N LEU A 86 13.08 -5.78 -1.16
CA LEU A 86 12.29 -6.08 -2.35
C LEU A 86 10.92 -5.40 -2.28
N SER A 87 10.32 -5.36 -1.08
CA SER A 87 9.04 -4.67 -0.81
C SER A 87 9.06 -3.19 -1.16
N GLY A 88 10.16 -2.49 -0.86
CA GLY A 88 10.34 -1.08 -1.19
C GLY A 88 10.86 -0.82 -2.61
N GLY A 89 11.64 -1.76 -3.16
CA GLY A 89 12.32 -1.60 -4.45
C GLY A 89 11.48 -1.99 -5.67
N ALA A 90 10.61 -3.00 -5.58
CA ALA A 90 9.98 -3.63 -6.74
C ALA A 90 8.89 -2.79 -7.44
N ARG A 91 8.42 -1.69 -6.82
CA ARG A 91 7.52 -0.63 -7.39
C ARG A 91 6.44 -1.06 -8.40
N GLY A 92 5.94 -2.29 -8.32
CA GLY A 92 4.88 -2.81 -9.20
C GLY A 92 5.34 -3.27 -10.57
N ARG A 93 6.62 -3.63 -10.71
CA ARG A 93 7.20 -4.25 -11.91
C ARG A 93 7.60 -5.69 -11.58
N PRO A 94 7.59 -6.59 -12.57
CA PRO A 94 8.22 -7.89 -12.41
C PRO A 94 9.71 -7.73 -12.09
N VAL A 95 10.28 -8.66 -11.33
CA VAL A 95 11.69 -8.61 -10.93
C VAL A 95 12.36 -9.96 -11.18
N LEU A 96 13.55 -9.95 -11.77
CA LEU A 96 14.46 -11.07 -11.77
C LEU A 96 15.42 -10.95 -10.58
N VAL A 97 15.19 -11.75 -9.54
CA VAL A 97 16.04 -11.78 -8.35
C VAL A 97 17.08 -12.89 -8.50
N LEU A 98 18.35 -12.54 -8.52
CA LEU A 98 19.47 -13.46 -8.75
C LEU A 98 20.26 -13.66 -7.46
N PHE A 99 20.46 -14.91 -7.06
CA PHE A 99 21.29 -15.28 -5.92
C PHE A 99 22.59 -15.94 -6.37
N CYS A 100 23.73 -15.37 -5.99
CA CYS A 100 25.05 -15.82 -6.40
C CYS A 100 26.03 -15.91 -5.21
N ARG A 101 26.35 -17.14 -4.78
CA ARG A 101 27.27 -17.40 -3.65
C ARG A 101 28.75 -17.52 -4.07
N GLU A 102 29.01 -18.12 -5.22
CA GLU A 102 30.32 -18.14 -5.87
C GLU A 102 30.19 -17.62 -7.29
N GLU A 103 30.98 -16.60 -7.63
CA GLU A 103 30.96 -15.98 -8.95
C GLU A 103 31.83 -16.79 -9.91
N GLY A 104 31.23 -17.78 -10.58
CA GLY A 104 31.80 -18.40 -11.76
C GLY A 104 31.47 -17.58 -13.02
N GLY A 105 32.48 -17.26 -13.84
CA GLY A 105 32.28 -16.63 -15.15
C GLY A 105 32.02 -15.11 -15.14
N ASP A 106 31.66 -14.56 -16.31
CA ASP A 106 31.36 -13.13 -16.53
C ASP A 106 29.87 -12.80 -16.28
N LEU A 107 29.37 -13.05 -15.07
CA LEU A 107 27.95 -12.79 -14.75
C LEU A 107 27.61 -11.29 -14.86
N PHE A 108 28.44 -10.42 -14.27
CA PHE A 108 28.23 -8.96 -14.32
C PHE A 108 28.23 -8.43 -15.75
N GLY A 109 29.20 -8.81 -16.59
CA GLY A 109 29.23 -8.39 -17.98
C GLY A 109 28.08 -8.97 -18.80
N THR A 110 27.64 -10.20 -18.50
CA THR A 110 26.46 -10.80 -19.15
C THR A 110 25.18 -10.03 -18.82
N LEU A 111 24.95 -9.72 -17.54
CA LEU A 111 23.78 -8.95 -17.12
C LEU A 111 23.83 -7.52 -17.64
N ALA A 112 24.99 -6.86 -17.63
CA ALA A 112 25.16 -5.51 -18.17
C ALA A 112 24.81 -5.42 -19.66
N ARG A 113 25.14 -6.46 -20.46
CA ARG A 113 24.75 -6.54 -21.88
C ARG A 113 23.24 -6.71 -22.07
N GLN A 114 22.53 -7.27 -21.10
CA GLN A 114 21.10 -7.54 -21.18
C GLN A 114 20.24 -6.48 -20.48
N GLN A 115 20.80 -5.68 -19.58
CA GLN A 115 20.02 -4.75 -18.74
C GLN A 115 19.11 -3.83 -19.57
N GLY A 116 19.60 -3.28 -20.69
CA GLY A 116 18.79 -2.41 -21.55
C GLY A 116 17.62 -3.14 -22.24
N ALA A 117 17.76 -4.44 -22.52
CA ALA A 117 16.67 -5.25 -23.05
C ALA A 117 15.64 -5.60 -21.95
N MET A 118 16.11 -5.87 -20.72
CA MET A 118 15.26 -6.12 -19.56
C MET A 118 14.46 -4.86 -19.16
N ASP A 119 15.13 -3.70 -19.12
CA ASP A 119 14.51 -2.40 -18.84
C ASP A 119 13.42 -2.07 -19.86
N ALA A 120 13.72 -2.26 -21.15
CA ALA A 120 12.77 -2.06 -22.25
C ALA A 120 11.58 -3.03 -22.20
N ALA A 121 11.80 -4.25 -21.69
CA ALA A 121 10.78 -5.26 -21.43
C ALA A 121 10.00 -5.02 -20.13
N GLY A 122 10.28 -3.96 -19.38
CA GLY A 122 9.55 -3.69 -18.14
C GLY A 122 9.99 -4.53 -16.94
N LEU A 123 11.12 -5.25 -17.02
CA LEU A 123 11.61 -6.19 -16.02
C LEU A 123 12.79 -5.61 -15.24
N ASP A 124 12.65 -5.52 -13.92
CA ASP A 124 13.73 -5.06 -13.05
C ASP A 124 14.65 -6.23 -12.67
N ILE A 125 15.91 -5.93 -12.34
CA ILE A 125 16.90 -6.95 -11.93
C ILE A 125 17.42 -6.59 -10.54
N VAL A 126 17.53 -7.59 -9.67
CA VAL A 126 18.22 -7.46 -8.39
C VAL A 126 19.20 -8.61 -8.26
N LEU A 127 20.48 -8.31 -8.08
CA LEU A 127 21.53 -9.32 -7.90
C LEU A 127 22.01 -9.32 -6.46
N ILE A 128 21.97 -10.47 -5.79
CA ILE A 128 22.54 -10.68 -4.46
C ILE A 128 23.82 -11.49 -4.61
N THR A 129 24.90 -11.00 -4.02
CA THR A 129 26.22 -11.63 -4.06
C THR A 129 26.78 -11.84 -2.66
N SER A 130 27.66 -12.82 -2.49
CA SER A 130 28.44 -12.99 -1.25
C SER A 130 29.64 -12.04 -1.12
N SER A 131 29.65 -10.95 -1.90
CA SER A 131 30.74 -9.98 -1.93
C SER A 131 30.43 -8.74 -1.07
N THR A 132 31.46 -7.99 -0.73
CA THR A 132 31.32 -6.76 0.07
C THR A 132 30.74 -5.62 -0.78
N VAL A 133 30.13 -4.61 -0.13
CA VAL A 133 29.64 -3.39 -0.81
C VAL A 133 30.72 -2.75 -1.71
N PRO A 134 31.98 -2.52 -1.25
CA PRO A 134 33.03 -1.97 -2.11
C PRO A 134 33.39 -2.84 -3.32
N ASP A 135 33.35 -4.17 -3.17
CA ASP A 135 33.62 -5.10 -4.27
C ASP A 135 32.52 -5.06 -5.33
N ASN A 136 31.26 -5.09 -4.90
CA ASN A 136 30.11 -4.91 -5.79
C ASN A 136 30.17 -3.57 -6.51
N ALA A 137 30.46 -2.49 -5.78
CA ALA A 137 30.59 -1.16 -6.37
C ALA A 137 31.67 -1.10 -7.45
N ARG A 138 32.81 -1.76 -7.23
CA ARG A 138 33.89 -1.86 -8.23
C ARG A 138 33.42 -2.66 -9.45
N ARG A 139 32.87 -3.86 -9.26
CA ARG A 139 32.39 -4.71 -10.35
C ARG A 139 31.29 -4.05 -11.18
N CYS A 140 30.35 -3.35 -10.53
CA CYS A 140 29.31 -2.62 -11.23
C CYS A 140 29.90 -1.53 -12.12
N ARG A 141 30.91 -0.77 -11.65
CA ARG A 141 31.61 0.23 -12.47
C ARG A 141 32.36 -0.39 -13.64
N ASP A 142 33.08 -1.48 -13.39
CA ASP A 142 33.90 -2.14 -14.40
C ASP A 142 33.05 -2.78 -15.51
N ALA A 143 31.89 -3.34 -15.16
CA ALA A 143 30.97 -3.99 -16.11
C ALA A 143 29.89 -3.07 -16.69
N GLY A 144 29.65 -1.90 -16.09
CA GLY A 144 28.58 -0.97 -16.50
C GLY A 144 27.18 -1.35 -15.99
N VAL A 145 27.09 -2.08 -14.87
CA VAL A 145 25.82 -2.48 -14.24
C VAL A 145 25.13 -1.27 -13.58
N GLN A 146 23.85 -1.06 -13.91
CA GLN A 146 23.05 0.06 -13.38
C GLN A 146 21.95 -0.36 -12.40
N PHE A 147 21.59 -1.63 -12.35
CA PHE A 147 20.58 -2.15 -11.43
C PHE A 147 21.15 -2.44 -10.01
N PRO A 148 20.31 -2.63 -8.99
CA PRO A 148 20.75 -2.92 -7.62
C PRO A 148 21.55 -4.24 -7.51
N VAL A 149 22.74 -4.14 -6.92
CA VAL A 149 23.60 -5.29 -6.56
C VAL A 149 23.85 -5.28 -5.05
N LEU A 150 23.23 -6.23 -4.36
CA LEU A 150 23.19 -6.31 -2.91
C LEU A 150 24.34 -7.17 -2.36
N ALA A 151 24.92 -6.70 -1.26
CA ALA A 151 25.98 -7.39 -0.53
C ALA A 151 25.39 -8.28 0.58
N ASP A 152 25.69 -9.58 0.52
CA ASP A 152 25.38 -10.60 1.53
C ASP A 152 26.71 -11.31 1.93
N PRO A 153 27.67 -10.61 2.56
CA PRO A 153 29.02 -11.14 2.78
C PRO A 153 29.04 -12.35 3.73
N GLU A 154 28.08 -12.47 4.65
CA GLU A 154 27.88 -13.67 5.47
C GLU A 154 27.23 -14.83 4.70
N GLY A 155 26.65 -14.55 3.52
CA GLY A 155 26.04 -15.52 2.62
C GLY A 155 24.71 -16.10 3.10
N ALA A 156 24.11 -15.52 4.15
CA ALA A 156 22.94 -16.10 4.81
C ALA A 156 21.70 -16.10 3.90
N VAL A 157 21.49 -15.01 3.15
CA VAL A 157 20.35 -14.87 2.23
C VAL A 157 20.55 -15.77 1.02
N CYS A 158 21.72 -15.67 0.35
CA CYS A 158 22.07 -16.52 -0.78
C CYS A 158 22.00 -18.01 -0.42
N GLN A 159 22.55 -18.41 0.72
CA GLN A 159 22.53 -19.81 1.17
C GLN A 159 21.09 -20.30 1.36
N SER A 160 20.22 -19.50 1.97
CA SER A 160 18.83 -19.91 2.20
C SER A 160 18.10 -20.20 0.89
N TYR A 161 18.19 -19.30 -0.08
CA TYR A 161 17.49 -19.45 -1.36
C TYR A 161 18.09 -20.54 -2.24
N LEU A 162 19.41 -20.68 -2.25
CA LEU A 162 20.07 -21.77 -2.97
C LEU A 162 19.71 -23.13 -2.36
N ALA A 163 19.79 -23.26 -1.03
CA ALA A 163 19.50 -24.52 -0.33
C ALA A 163 18.03 -24.93 -0.49
N ALA A 164 17.12 -23.94 -0.48
CA ALA A 164 15.72 -24.13 -0.86
C ALA A 164 15.61 -24.80 -2.24
N ALA A 165 16.26 -24.28 -3.28
CA ALA A 165 16.24 -24.90 -4.60
C ALA A 165 17.07 -26.21 -4.71
N GLY A 166 17.57 -26.77 -3.60
CA GLY A 166 18.43 -27.96 -3.61
C GLY A 166 19.82 -27.71 -4.19
N ARG A 167 20.29 -26.45 -4.16
CA ARG A 167 21.58 -26.01 -4.70
C ARG A 167 22.50 -25.49 -3.62
N THR A 168 23.81 -25.60 -3.85
CA THR A 168 24.84 -25.02 -2.98
C THR A 168 25.53 -23.82 -3.61
N GLU A 169 25.38 -23.64 -4.93
CA GLU A 169 26.08 -22.65 -5.75
C GLU A 169 25.10 -22.03 -6.75
N GLY A 170 25.39 -20.77 -7.12
CA GLY A 170 24.62 -19.98 -8.07
C GLY A 170 25.24 -19.94 -9.47
N PRO A 171 24.73 -19.09 -10.37
CA PRO A 171 23.57 -18.23 -10.14
C PRO A 171 22.25 -19.03 -10.13
N LEU A 172 21.29 -18.58 -9.33
CA LEU A 172 19.91 -19.05 -9.28
C LEU A 172 19.00 -17.83 -9.41
N GLY A 173 18.07 -17.85 -10.36
CA GLY A 173 17.10 -16.79 -10.57
C GLY A 173 15.73 -17.13 -10.04
N TYR A 174 15.04 -16.14 -9.49
CA TYR A 174 13.61 -16.17 -9.23
C TYR A 174 12.99 -15.06 -10.07
N LEU A 175 12.17 -15.44 -11.04
CA LEU A 175 11.32 -14.48 -11.74
C LEU A 175 10.07 -14.29 -10.89
N ILE A 176 9.79 -13.06 -10.47
CA ILE A 176 8.62 -12.72 -9.66
C ILE A 176 7.72 -11.72 -10.38
N ASP A 177 6.41 -11.83 -10.14
CA ASP A 177 5.40 -10.92 -10.65
C ASP A 177 5.45 -9.55 -9.92
N PRO A 178 4.70 -8.53 -10.38
CA PRO A 178 4.60 -7.24 -9.71
C PRO A 178 4.19 -7.29 -8.24
N ASN A 179 3.50 -8.34 -7.81
CA ASN A 179 3.05 -8.59 -6.44
C ASN A 179 3.99 -9.57 -5.69
N GLN A 180 5.21 -9.75 -6.20
CA GLN A 180 6.31 -10.55 -5.64
C GLN A 180 6.00 -12.05 -5.50
N ARG A 181 5.05 -12.57 -6.28
CA ARG A 181 4.84 -14.01 -6.39
C ARG A 181 5.83 -14.61 -7.36
N ILE A 182 6.43 -15.72 -6.97
CA ILE A 182 7.34 -16.47 -7.83
C ILE A 182 6.53 -17.01 -9.01
N ILE A 183 6.99 -16.66 -10.21
CA ILE A 183 6.50 -17.18 -11.47
C ILE A 183 7.29 -18.43 -11.82
N GLU A 184 8.62 -18.34 -11.75
CA GLU A 184 9.52 -19.42 -12.13
C GLU A 184 10.83 -19.36 -11.33
N VAL A 185 11.43 -20.53 -11.10
CA VAL A 185 12.78 -20.68 -10.56
C VAL A 185 13.74 -21.09 -11.67
N LEU A 186 14.69 -20.22 -11.99
CA LEU A 186 15.54 -20.31 -13.18
C LEU A 186 16.96 -20.74 -12.83
N ALA A 187 17.43 -21.82 -13.44
CA ALA A 187 18.83 -22.24 -13.34
C ALA A 187 19.75 -21.37 -14.22
N ALA A 188 21.05 -21.36 -13.89
CA ALA A 188 22.09 -20.56 -14.55
C ALA A 188 22.17 -20.75 -16.07
N ASP A 189 21.92 -21.97 -16.54
CA ASP A 189 21.98 -22.41 -17.94
C ASP A 189 20.63 -22.27 -18.68
N ALA A 190 19.55 -21.95 -17.96
CA ALA A 190 18.17 -22.00 -18.45
C ALA A 190 17.60 -20.65 -18.91
N GLY A 191 18.45 -19.68 -19.27
CA GLY A 191 17.98 -18.44 -19.93
C GLY A 191 17.84 -17.21 -19.03
N LEU A 192 18.66 -17.06 -17.99
CA LEU A 192 18.77 -15.82 -17.18
C LEU A 192 19.07 -14.56 -18.01
N SER A 193 19.46 -14.71 -19.28
CA SER A 193 19.82 -13.65 -20.21
C SER A 193 18.82 -13.43 -21.36
N ASP A 194 17.74 -14.22 -21.47
CA ASP A 194 16.74 -14.03 -22.53
C ASP A 194 15.60 -13.12 -22.06
N ALA A 195 15.77 -11.82 -22.27
CA ALA A 195 14.81 -10.81 -21.83
C ALA A 195 13.40 -11.03 -22.37
N ARG A 196 13.26 -11.49 -23.62
CA ARG A 196 11.94 -11.69 -24.24
C ARG A 196 11.21 -12.89 -23.67
N ALA A 197 11.95 -13.97 -23.39
CA ALA A 197 11.38 -15.13 -22.71
C ALA A 197 10.90 -14.75 -21.30
N LEU A 198 11.74 -14.01 -20.54
CA LEU A 198 11.39 -13.56 -19.20
C LEU A 198 10.21 -12.58 -19.20
N GLU A 199 10.15 -11.64 -20.14
CA GLU A 199 9.01 -10.73 -20.33
C GLU A 199 7.71 -11.49 -20.60
N ALA A 200 7.75 -12.44 -21.54
CA ALA A 200 6.60 -13.24 -21.91
C ALA A 200 6.09 -14.12 -20.75
N MET A 201 7.00 -14.58 -19.89
CA MET A 201 6.68 -15.33 -18.68
C MET A 201 6.14 -14.43 -17.57
N ALA A 202 6.76 -13.26 -17.37
CA ALA A 202 6.40 -12.31 -16.33
C ALA A 202 4.99 -11.77 -16.54
N GLY A 203 4.75 -11.26 -17.75
CA GLY A 203 3.49 -10.61 -18.12
C GLY A 203 3.10 -9.46 -17.20
N GLN A 204 1.97 -8.84 -17.54
CA GLN A 204 1.26 -7.94 -16.63
C GLN A 204 0.08 -8.70 -16.03
N PRO A 205 -0.15 -8.67 -14.71
CA PRO A 205 -1.42 -9.13 -14.19
C PRO A 205 -2.54 -8.26 -14.79
N GLU A 206 -3.64 -8.89 -15.20
CA GLU A 206 -4.87 -8.24 -15.63
C GLU A 206 -6.04 -8.66 -14.74
N VAL A 207 -5.84 -8.51 -13.44
CA VAL A 207 -6.85 -8.86 -12.43
C VAL A 207 -7.35 -7.59 -11.72
N PRO A 208 -8.64 -7.52 -11.36
CA PRO A 208 -9.13 -6.41 -10.55
C PRO A 208 -8.40 -6.36 -9.19
N PRO A 209 -7.91 -5.19 -8.73
CA PRO A 209 -7.38 -5.04 -7.39
C PRO A 209 -8.52 -5.14 -6.36
N PRO A 210 -8.24 -5.54 -5.11
CA PRO A 210 -9.24 -5.67 -4.06
C PRO A 210 -9.63 -4.29 -3.49
N VAL A 211 -10.30 -3.50 -4.31
CA VAL A 211 -10.74 -2.13 -4.02
C VAL A 211 -12.27 -2.07 -3.99
N LEU A 212 -12.84 -1.47 -2.96
CA LEU A 212 -14.28 -1.18 -2.90
C LEU A 212 -14.57 0.18 -3.49
N PHE A 213 -15.35 0.20 -4.57
CA PHE A 213 -15.90 1.43 -5.13
C PHE A 213 -17.30 1.68 -4.58
N ILE A 214 -17.47 2.72 -3.77
CA ILE A 214 -18.71 3.04 -3.06
C ILE A 214 -19.31 4.32 -3.66
N PRO A 215 -20.46 4.24 -4.36
CA PRO A 215 -21.07 5.39 -5.02
C PRO A 215 -21.75 6.35 -4.03
N ARG A 216 -21.87 7.63 -4.42
CA ARG A 216 -22.69 8.65 -3.72
C ARG A 216 -22.29 8.84 -2.24
N VAL A 217 -21.00 8.73 -1.96
CA VAL A 217 -20.42 8.94 -0.63
C VAL A 217 -20.46 10.42 -0.27
N VAL A 218 -20.14 11.34 -1.19
CA VAL A 218 -20.25 12.80 -1.00
C VAL A 218 -21.24 13.38 -2.00
N ASP A 219 -22.15 14.23 -1.52
CA ASP A 219 -23.16 14.92 -2.33
C ASP A 219 -22.62 16.19 -3.00
N PRO A 220 -23.29 16.72 -4.06
CA PRO A 220 -22.81 17.87 -4.83
C PRO A 220 -22.40 19.09 -4.01
N ASP A 221 -23.26 19.53 -3.09
CA ASP A 221 -23.03 20.75 -2.31
C ASP A 221 -21.78 20.63 -1.44
N LEU A 222 -21.56 19.46 -0.82
CA LEU A 222 -20.34 19.21 -0.05
C LEU A 222 -19.09 19.09 -0.93
N ARG A 223 -19.19 18.57 -2.15
CA ARG A 223 -18.04 18.55 -3.09
C ARG A 223 -17.59 19.97 -3.42
N ASP A 224 -18.53 20.85 -3.75
CA ASP A 224 -18.24 22.24 -4.09
C ASP A 224 -17.66 23.01 -2.90
N GLU A 225 -18.19 22.77 -1.69
CA GLU A 225 -17.65 23.33 -0.45
C GLU A 225 -16.19 22.89 -0.21
N LEU A 226 -15.89 21.60 -0.36
CA LEU A 226 -14.53 21.05 -0.18
C LEU A 226 -13.55 21.60 -1.24
N ILE A 227 -13.94 21.62 -2.51
CA ILE A 227 -13.13 22.23 -3.59
C ILE A 227 -12.90 23.72 -3.29
N GLY A 228 -13.92 24.41 -2.76
CA GLY A 228 -13.82 25.79 -2.30
C GLY A 228 -12.77 25.98 -1.19
N LEU A 229 -12.75 25.11 -0.17
CA LEU A 229 -11.72 25.13 0.88
C LEU A 229 -10.31 25.03 0.30
N TRP A 230 -10.12 24.08 -0.63
CA TRP A 230 -8.84 23.91 -1.31
C TRP A 230 -8.46 25.16 -2.14
N ARG A 231 -9.40 25.75 -2.89
CA ARG A 231 -9.16 26.95 -3.70
C ARG A 231 -8.77 28.16 -2.85
N MET A 232 -9.32 28.28 -1.64
CA MET A 232 -8.99 29.36 -0.72
C MET A 232 -7.58 29.20 -0.12
N GLN A 233 -7.18 27.98 0.23
CA GLN A 233 -5.90 27.72 0.85
C GLN A 233 -5.41 26.33 0.48
N ASN A 234 -4.24 26.25 -0.14
CA ASN A 234 -3.54 24.99 -0.37
C ASN A 234 -2.03 25.26 -0.46
N GLU A 235 -1.23 24.25 -0.20
CA GLU A 235 0.23 24.34 -0.20
C GLU A 235 0.86 23.10 -0.84
N GLU A 236 2.09 23.22 -1.33
CA GLU A 236 2.83 22.04 -1.79
C GLU A 236 3.23 21.17 -0.60
N ILE A 237 2.51 20.06 -0.39
CA ILE A 237 2.83 19.05 0.63
C ILE A 237 3.51 17.88 -0.06
N GLY A 238 4.83 17.73 0.15
CA GLY A 238 5.60 16.59 -0.35
C GLY A 238 5.26 15.28 0.37
N TYR A 239 5.73 14.15 -0.17
CA TYR A 239 5.65 12.86 0.52
C TYR A 239 6.84 12.72 1.49
N SER A 240 6.59 12.65 2.80
CA SER A 240 7.68 12.50 3.78
C SER A 240 8.09 11.02 3.90
N LEU A 241 9.25 10.70 3.31
CA LEU A 241 9.92 9.39 3.33
C LEU A 241 10.56 9.10 4.69
N GLY A 242 9.79 9.06 5.79
CA GLY A 242 10.20 8.48 7.08
C GLY A 242 11.42 9.06 7.83
N ASN A 243 12.33 9.78 7.18
CA ASN A 243 13.67 10.15 7.65
C ASN A 243 13.97 11.65 7.45
N GLY A 244 12.95 12.52 7.49
CA GLY A 244 13.14 13.97 7.41
C GLY A 244 12.00 14.69 6.68
N ASP A 245 12.03 16.02 6.75
CA ASP A 245 11.13 16.95 6.06
C ASP A 245 11.44 17.11 4.55
N ASP A 246 12.40 16.33 4.04
CA ASP A 246 12.80 16.39 2.65
C ASP A 246 11.68 15.86 1.75
N ARG A 247 11.16 16.79 0.93
CA ARG A 247 10.09 16.54 -0.04
C ARG A 247 10.70 15.89 -1.26
N ASP A 248 10.50 14.59 -1.43
CA ASP A 248 10.85 13.93 -2.69
C ASP A 248 9.84 14.33 -3.77
N ARG A 249 10.19 15.38 -4.53
CA ARG A 249 9.40 15.89 -5.65
C ARG A 249 9.36 14.93 -6.84
N GLU A 250 10.26 13.95 -6.87
CA GLU A 250 10.25 12.88 -7.88
C GLU A 250 9.27 11.76 -7.49
N ALA A 251 8.90 11.65 -6.20
CA ALA A 251 7.89 10.70 -5.72
C ALA A 251 6.47 11.28 -5.74
N LYS A 252 6.31 12.58 -5.45
CA LYS A 252 5.00 13.22 -5.37
C LYS A 252 5.05 14.70 -5.76
N SER A 253 4.12 15.11 -6.62
CA SER A 253 3.80 16.52 -6.88
C SER A 253 2.30 16.73 -6.73
N SER A 254 1.88 17.51 -5.75
CA SER A 254 0.49 17.96 -5.60
C SER A 254 0.45 19.24 -4.75
N ARG A 255 -0.70 19.92 -4.78
CA ARG A 255 -1.02 20.93 -3.77
C ARG A 255 -2.19 20.45 -2.94
N ASP A 256 -2.06 20.55 -1.63
CA ASP A 256 -2.95 19.88 -0.69
C ASP A 256 -3.54 20.89 0.31
N HIS A 257 -4.74 20.61 0.79
CA HIS A 257 -5.41 21.34 1.86
C HIS A 257 -5.74 20.38 3.00
N VAL A 258 -5.13 20.60 4.17
CA VAL A 258 -5.48 19.86 5.39
C VAL A 258 -6.75 20.47 5.98
N VAL A 259 -7.81 19.68 6.09
CA VAL A 259 -9.10 20.13 6.66
C VAL A 259 -8.94 20.26 8.17
N ARG A 260 -8.78 21.49 8.67
CA ARG A 260 -8.55 21.75 10.11
C ARG A 260 -9.81 22.14 10.89
N ASP A 261 -10.86 22.60 10.21
CA ASP A 261 -12.11 22.98 10.87
C ASP A 261 -12.74 21.76 11.58
N PRO A 262 -12.92 21.79 12.91
CA PRO A 262 -13.50 20.67 13.64
C PRO A 262 -14.94 20.35 13.23
N ARG A 263 -15.71 21.35 12.77
CA ARG A 263 -17.09 21.12 12.32
C ARG A 263 -17.12 20.35 11.01
N MET A 264 -16.29 20.76 10.05
CA MET A 264 -16.11 20.03 8.80
C MET A 264 -15.60 18.61 9.06
N ASN A 265 -14.58 18.43 9.90
CA ASN A 265 -14.07 17.09 10.26
C ASN A 265 -15.18 16.20 10.83
N ALA A 266 -15.96 16.69 11.80
CA ALA A 266 -17.06 15.92 12.39
C ALA A 266 -18.10 15.50 11.34
N ARG A 267 -18.41 16.37 10.36
CA ARG A 267 -19.32 16.06 9.25
C ARG A 267 -18.75 14.98 8.33
N LEU A 268 -17.45 15.04 8.01
CA LEU A 268 -16.77 14.03 7.19
C LEU A 268 -16.66 12.68 7.90
N MET A 269 -16.35 12.67 9.21
CA MET A 269 -16.32 11.45 10.03
C MET A 269 -17.71 10.78 10.09
N ASP A 270 -18.78 11.55 10.29
CA ASP A 270 -20.15 11.03 10.27
C ASP A 270 -20.51 10.42 8.91
N LEU A 271 -20.08 11.06 7.82
CA LEU A 271 -20.27 10.58 6.46
C LEU A 271 -19.55 9.23 6.22
N VAL A 272 -18.27 9.13 6.57
CA VAL A 272 -17.51 7.86 6.47
C VAL A 272 -18.18 6.77 7.31
N THR A 273 -18.57 7.11 8.55
CA THR A 273 -19.22 6.17 9.47
C THR A 273 -20.54 5.64 8.92
N ARG A 274 -21.36 6.50 8.30
CA ARG A 274 -22.69 6.08 7.80
C ARG A 274 -22.66 5.44 6.42
N ARG A 275 -21.69 5.79 5.56
CA ARG A 275 -21.68 5.40 4.14
C ARG A 275 -20.59 4.42 3.75
N ILE A 276 -19.44 4.43 4.44
CA ILE A 276 -18.28 3.58 4.11
C ILE A 276 -18.14 2.42 5.11
N ARG A 277 -18.26 2.68 6.41
CA ARG A 277 -18.09 1.63 7.44
C ARG A 277 -18.98 0.39 7.24
N PRO A 278 -20.28 0.50 6.87
CA PRO A 278 -21.10 -0.68 6.60
C PRO A 278 -20.59 -1.52 5.43
N GLU A 279 -19.98 -0.89 4.42
CA GLU A 279 -19.40 -1.59 3.27
C GLU A 279 -18.10 -2.31 3.63
N LEU A 280 -17.26 -1.71 4.48
CA LEU A 280 -16.06 -2.36 5.02
C LEU A 280 -16.41 -3.58 5.87
N GLU A 281 -17.41 -3.47 6.76
CA GLU A 281 -17.88 -4.61 7.54
C GLU A 281 -18.43 -5.72 6.63
N ARG A 282 -19.23 -5.35 5.62
CA ARG A 282 -19.86 -6.29 4.70
C ARG A 282 -18.85 -7.05 3.82
N ALA A 283 -17.85 -6.34 3.28
CA ALA A 283 -16.92 -6.91 2.31
C ALA A 283 -15.69 -7.56 2.97
N PHE A 284 -15.18 -6.98 4.06
CA PHE A 284 -13.94 -7.40 4.69
C PHE A 284 -14.12 -7.94 6.11
N GLY A 285 -15.34 -7.91 6.67
CA GLY A 285 -15.58 -8.34 8.05
C GLY A 285 -14.96 -7.43 9.10
N LEU A 286 -14.51 -6.24 8.71
CA LEU A 286 -13.82 -5.27 9.56
C LEU A 286 -14.81 -4.65 10.56
N ARG A 287 -14.77 -5.12 11.81
CA ARG A 287 -15.73 -4.74 12.88
C ARG A 287 -15.08 -3.95 13.99
N GLU A 288 -13.76 -3.94 14.03
CA GLU A 288 -12.94 -3.26 15.01
C GLU A 288 -13.24 -1.75 15.03
N ALA A 289 -12.96 -1.12 16.16
CA ALA A 289 -12.92 0.33 16.23
C ALA A 289 -11.61 0.81 15.58
N LEU A 290 -11.73 1.72 14.63
CA LEU A 290 -10.59 2.37 13.97
C LEU A 290 -10.71 3.87 14.21
N ASP A 291 -9.57 4.50 14.45
CA ASP A 291 -9.46 5.96 14.51
C ASP A 291 -9.27 6.55 13.12
N PHE A 292 -9.37 7.87 13.03
CA PHE A 292 -9.26 8.62 11.79
C PHE A 292 -7.98 9.46 11.82
N GLU A 293 -7.21 9.38 10.75
CA GLU A 293 -6.29 10.48 10.44
C GLU A 293 -7.05 11.69 9.88
N VAL A 294 -6.40 12.85 9.94
CA VAL A 294 -6.94 14.11 9.42
C VAL A 294 -7.35 13.97 7.94
N PHE A 295 -8.44 14.63 7.57
CA PHE A 295 -8.87 14.70 6.18
C PHE A 295 -8.00 15.68 5.40
N VAL A 296 -7.59 15.28 4.20
CA VAL A 296 -6.79 16.10 3.29
C VAL A 296 -7.47 16.15 1.93
N ILE A 297 -7.54 17.33 1.33
CA ILE A 297 -7.99 17.52 -0.04
C ILE A 297 -6.75 17.66 -0.91
N LEU A 298 -6.54 16.71 -1.81
CA LEU A 298 -5.45 16.71 -2.79
C LEU A 298 -5.91 17.39 -4.07
N GLY A 299 -5.06 18.23 -4.64
CA GLY A 299 -5.27 18.88 -5.95
C GLY A 299 -4.13 18.54 -6.89
N TYR A 300 -4.49 18.01 -8.07
CA TYR A 300 -3.56 17.69 -9.16
C TYR A 300 -3.90 18.54 -10.38
N HIS A 301 -2.92 19.27 -10.92
CA HIS A 301 -3.09 20.09 -12.12
C HIS A 301 -2.32 19.52 -13.31
N ALA A 302 -2.97 19.50 -14.47
CA ALA A 302 -2.35 19.05 -15.72
C ALA A 302 -1.12 19.90 -16.09
N ASP A 303 -1.20 21.23 -15.95
CA ASP A 303 -0.11 22.16 -16.27
C ASP A 303 1.16 21.95 -15.43
N ARG A 304 1.00 21.36 -14.24
CA ARG A 304 2.10 21.03 -13.33
C ARG A 304 2.56 19.58 -13.46
N GLN A 305 1.84 18.77 -14.24
CA GLN A 305 1.99 17.32 -14.30
C GLN A 305 1.97 16.69 -12.91
N ASP A 306 1.11 17.21 -12.01
CA ASP A 306 1.03 16.75 -10.63
C ASP A 306 0.64 15.26 -10.59
N PHE A 307 1.30 14.48 -9.73
CA PHE A 307 1.15 13.04 -9.64
C PHE A 307 1.45 12.56 -8.21
N PHE A 308 1.14 11.30 -7.94
CA PHE A 308 1.66 10.61 -6.77
C PHE A 308 2.12 9.21 -7.19
N GLY A 309 3.43 9.00 -7.22
CA GLY A 309 4.04 7.78 -7.72
C GLY A 309 3.73 6.54 -6.87
N PRO A 310 4.26 5.36 -7.24
CA PRO A 310 3.99 4.11 -6.56
C PRO A 310 4.37 4.18 -5.08
N HIS A 311 3.41 3.94 -4.19
CA HIS A 311 3.62 3.90 -2.75
C HIS A 311 2.62 2.97 -2.05
N ARG A 312 2.93 2.59 -0.82
CA ARG A 312 1.95 2.09 0.15
C ARG A 312 1.80 3.11 1.25
N ASP A 313 0.60 3.22 1.79
CA ASP A 313 0.29 4.22 2.80
C ASP A 313 0.82 3.84 4.19
N ASN A 314 1.33 2.63 4.39
CA ASN A 314 1.82 2.12 5.67
C ASN A 314 3.29 1.66 5.66
N ASP A 315 4.08 2.03 4.66
CA ASP A 315 5.49 1.60 4.55
C ASP A 315 6.42 2.26 5.58
N ALA A 316 6.19 3.53 5.91
CA ALA A 316 7.03 4.22 6.89
C ALA A 316 6.64 3.81 8.31
N ALA A 317 7.61 3.67 9.22
CA ALA A 317 7.36 3.30 10.62
C ALA A 317 6.29 4.18 11.30
N ARG A 318 6.29 5.49 11.03
CA ARG A 318 5.28 6.44 11.55
C ARG A 318 3.85 6.20 11.01
N MET A 319 3.73 5.55 9.87
CA MET A 319 2.48 5.30 9.13
C MET A 319 2.02 3.83 9.24
N ALA A 320 2.78 2.98 9.92
CA ALA A 320 2.50 1.54 10.06
C ALA A 320 1.14 1.21 10.70
N HIS A 321 0.60 2.15 11.48
CA HIS A 321 -0.72 2.05 12.14
C HIS A 321 -1.90 2.21 11.16
N ARG A 322 -1.67 2.67 9.93
CA ARG A 322 -2.73 2.86 8.92
C ARG A 322 -3.17 1.50 8.37
N ARG A 323 -4.49 1.30 8.32
CA ARG A 323 -5.10 0.03 7.90
C ARG A 323 -5.82 0.16 6.56
N ILE A 324 -6.69 1.17 6.43
CA ILE A 324 -7.55 1.38 5.27
C ILE A 324 -7.38 2.81 4.76
N ALA A 325 -7.10 2.95 3.46
CA ALA A 325 -7.12 4.21 2.74
C ALA A 325 -8.52 4.47 2.17
N ILE A 326 -8.97 5.71 2.26
CA ILE A 326 -10.22 6.19 1.67
C ILE A 326 -9.88 7.33 0.73
N SER A 327 -10.14 7.16 -0.57
CA SER A 327 -9.94 8.16 -1.61
C SER A 327 -11.27 8.49 -2.28
N ILE A 328 -11.77 9.71 -2.11
CA ILE A 328 -13.07 10.15 -2.65
C ILE A 328 -12.83 11.17 -3.75
N ASN A 329 -13.27 10.87 -4.97
CA ASN A 329 -13.15 11.80 -6.10
C ASN A 329 -14.15 12.94 -5.92
N LEU A 330 -13.72 14.20 -5.96
CA LEU A 330 -14.59 15.37 -5.73
C LEU A 330 -15.16 15.95 -7.02
N ASN A 331 -14.48 15.74 -8.15
CA ASN A 331 -14.90 16.20 -9.47
C ASN A 331 -14.60 15.15 -10.54
N ASP A 332 -15.12 15.32 -11.75
CA ASP A 332 -14.91 14.38 -12.87
C ASP A 332 -14.82 15.08 -14.24
N ASP A 333 -14.45 16.36 -14.23
CA ASP A 333 -14.22 17.26 -15.36
C ASP A 333 -12.73 17.44 -15.69
N TYR A 334 -11.97 16.34 -15.71
CA TYR A 334 -10.55 16.26 -16.11
C TYR A 334 -10.31 15.10 -17.09
N ASP A 335 -9.17 15.00 -17.76
CA ASP A 335 -8.75 13.76 -18.46
C ASP A 335 -7.45 13.22 -17.85
N GLY A 336 -7.21 11.91 -17.95
CA GLY A 336 -6.11 11.25 -17.24
C GLY A 336 -6.35 11.23 -15.72
N GLY A 337 -5.28 11.26 -14.92
CA GLY A 337 -5.39 11.39 -13.48
C GLY A 337 -5.82 10.11 -12.75
N GLU A 338 -5.82 8.96 -13.43
CA GLU A 338 -6.40 7.73 -12.90
C GLU A 338 -5.62 7.19 -11.69
N LEU A 339 -6.36 6.56 -10.77
CA LEU A 339 -5.77 5.72 -9.73
C LEU A 339 -5.36 4.38 -10.34
N GLN A 340 -4.15 3.88 -10.06
CA GLN A 340 -3.66 2.61 -10.60
C GLN A 340 -3.10 1.73 -9.49
N PHE A 341 -3.21 0.41 -9.64
CA PHE A 341 -2.72 -0.60 -8.70
C PHE A 341 -1.79 -1.58 -9.43
N PRO A 342 -0.51 -1.22 -9.63
CA PRO A 342 0.39 -1.94 -10.52
C PRO A 342 0.61 -3.43 -10.19
N GLU A 343 0.42 -3.83 -8.93
CA GLU A 343 0.48 -5.23 -8.49
C GLU A 343 -0.63 -6.12 -9.07
N TYR A 344 -1.71 -5.52 -9.59
CA TYR A 344 -2.90 -6.21 -10.06
C TYR A 344 -3.21 -5.92 -11.52
N SER A 345 -2.99 -4.67 -11.96
CA SER A 345 -3.14 -4.23 -13.35
C SER A 345 -2.60 -2.82 -13.57
N LEU A 346 -2.11 -2.53 -14.79
CA LEU A 346 -1.88 -1.13 -15.24
C LEU A 346 -3.14 -0.44 -15.73
N ARG A 347 -4.32 -1.04 -15.57
CA ARG A 347 -5.56 -0.35 -15.86
C ARG A 347 -5.73 0.84 -14.90
N GLY A 348 -5.91 2.02 -15.47
CA GLY A 348 -6.31 3.22 -14.71
C GLY A 348 -7.78 3.13 -14.29
N TYR A 349 -8.04 3.46 -13.03
CA TYR A 349 -9.36 3.58 -12.43
C TYR A 349 -9.78 5.04 -12.34
N ARG A 350 -10.70 5.42 -13.22
CA ARG A 350 -11.47 6.65 -13.13
C ARG A 350 -12.86 6.34 -12.59
N PHE A 351 -13.35 7.17 -11.68
CA PHE A 351 -14.66 6.98 -11.06
C PHE A 351 -15.41 8.31 -10.88
N PRO A 352 -16.77 8.32 -10.89
CA PRO A 352 -17.55 9.55 -10.86
C PRO A 352 -17.31 10.42 -9.61
N ALA A 353 -17.58 11.72 -9.72
CA ALA A 353 -17.54 12.63 -8.59
C ALA A 353 -18.47 12.18 -7.46
N GLY A 354 -17.97 12.18 -6.22
CA GLY A 354 -18.67 11.72 -5.01
C GLY A 354 -18.58 10.22 -4.75
N MET A 355 -17.90 9.43 -5.59
CA MET A 355 -17.60 8.02 -5.34
C MET A 355 -16.29 7.87 -4.54
N ALA A 356 -16.25 6.92 -3.62
CA ALA A 356 -15.04 6.52 -2.89
C ALA A 356 -14.41 5.28 -3.51
N ALA A 357 -13.09 5.26 -3.60
CA ALA A 357 -12.26 4.06 -3.69
C ALA A 357 -11.68 3.78 -2.29
N VAL A 358 -11.93 2.57 -1.77
CA VAL A 358 -11.53 2.17 -0.41
C VAL A 358 -10.73 0.88 -0.48
N PHE A 359 -9.52 0.88 0.08
CA PHE A 359 -8.57 -0.22 -0.06
C PHE A 359 -7.61 -0.29 1.13
N GLY A 360 -6.94 -1.44 1.32
CA GLY A 360 -5.95 -1.59 2.37
C GLY A 360 -4.70 -0.73 2.11
N CYS A 361 -4.16 -0.10 3.16
CA CYS A 361 -2.98 0.77 3.03
C CYS A 361 -1.74 0.06 2.51
N GLY A 362 -1.68 -1.26 2.67
CA GLY A 362 -0.62 -2.11 2.15
C GLY A 362 -0.75 -2.46 0.66
N LEU A 363 -1.72 -1.93 -0.09
CA LEU A 363 -1.75 -2.08 -1.55
C LEU A 363 -0.83 -1.05 -2.20
N LEU A 364 0.03 -1.49 -3.12
CA LEU A 364 0.81 -0.56 -3.93
C LEU A 364 -0.13 0.14 -4.90
N HIS A 365 -0.10 1.46 -4.88
CA HIS A 365 -0.94 2.27 -5.75
C HIS A 365 -0.26 3.58 -6.14
N GLN A 366 -0.81 4.23 -7.17
CA GLN A 366 -0.36 5.53 -7.63
C GLN A 366 -1.50 6.34 -8.23
N ALA A 367 -1.36 7.66 -8.21
CA ALA A 367 -2.20 8.59 -8.96
C ALA A 367 -1.41 9.08 -10.17
N LEU A 368 -1.85 8.72 -11.37
CA LEU A 368 -1.27 9.20 -12.62
C LEU A 368 -1.48 10.71 -12.76
N PRO A 369 -0.66 11.42 -13.57
CA PRO A 369 -0.88 12.82 -13.83
C PRO A 369 -2.15 13.05 -14.68
N PRO A 370 -2.94 14.10 -14.39
CA PRO A 370 -4.00 14.53 -15.30
C PRO A 370 -3.38 15.06 -16.59
N VAL A 371 -4.04 14.76 -17.72
CA VAL A 371 -3.68 15.24 -19.06
C VAL A 371 -4.36 16.58 -19.34
N SER A 372 -5.56 16.80 -18.79
CA SER A 372 -6.30 18.05 -18.92
C SER A 372 -7.08 18.34 -17.63
N GLY A 373 -7.30 19.63 -17.33
CA GLY A 373 -8.10 20.07 -16.19
C GLY A 373 -7.39 19.92 -14.84
N GLU A 374 -8.22 19.92 -13.78
CA GLU A 374 -7.80 19.82 -12.39
C GLU A 374 -8.52 18.64 -11.74
N ARG A 375 -7.81 17.82 -10.96
CA ARG A 375 -8.39 16.68 -10.24
C ARG A 375 -8.33 16.94 -8.75
N PHE A 376 -9.47 16.86 -8.08
CA PHE A 376 -9.61 17.05 -6.63
C PHE A 376 -10.07 15.76 -5.95
N VAL A 377 -9.38 15.39 -4.87
CA VAL A 377 -9.64 14.16 -4.13
C VAL A 377 -9.66 14.46 -2.63
N LEU A 378 -10.71 14.03 -1.93
CA LEU A 378 -10.69 13.99 -0.46
C LEU A 378 -10.12 12.65 -0.01
N THR A 379 -9.10 12.66 0.82
CA THR A 379 -8.47 11.47 1.38
C THR A 379 -8.44 11.48 2.91
N THR A 380 -8.46 10.29 3.50
CA THR A 380 -8.21 10.02 4.93
C THR A 380 -7.80 8.56 5.11
N PHE A 381 -7.30 8.22 6.31
CA PHE A 381 -6.94 6.86 6.70
C PHE A 381 -7.71 6.42 7.93
N LEU A 382 -8.19 5.17 7.91
CA LEU A 382 -8.63 4.48 9.12
C LEU A 382 -7.45 3.71 9.69
N CYS A 383 -7.21 3.91 10.99
CA CYS A 383 -5.99 3.45 11.64
C CYS A 383 -6.30 2.66 12.91
N ASP A 384 -5.34 1.84 13.32
CA ASP A 384 -5.39 1.23 14.65
C ASP A 384 -5.46 2.34 15.71
N PRO A 385 -6.33 2.21 16.73
CA PRO A 385 -6.40 3.18 17.81
C PRO A 385 -5.04 3.31 18.51
N GLU A 386 -4.72 4.52 18.99
CA GLU A 386 -3.55 4.69 19.85
C GLU A 386 -3.63 3.72 21.03
N GLN A 387 -2.58 2.91 21.22
CA GLN A 387 -2.48 2.08 22.41
C GLN A 387 -2.33 3.01 23.62
N PRO A 388 -3.15 2.86 24.67
CA PRO A 388 -3.18 3.77 25.82
C PRO A 388 -1.90 3.77 26.65
#